data_AF-A0AAD9T3W5-F1
#
_entry.id   AF-A0AAD9T3W5-F1
#
_cell.length_a   1.000
_cell.length_b   1.000
_cell.length_c   1.000
_cell.angle_alpha   90.00
_cell.angle_beta   90.00
_cell.angle_gamma   90.00
#
_symmetry.space_group_name_H-M   'P 1'
#
loop_
_entity.id
_entity.type
_entity.pdbx_description
1 polymer ?
#
loop_
_entity_poly.entity_id
_entity_poly.type
_entity_poly.pdbx_seq_one_letter_code
_entity_poly.pdbx_strand_id
1 'polypeptide(L)'
;MSDPLSRFLAGALDFLQWLVSLPRQGYTNFMRNSVEMWDGMTPLKYIRLIAILGGYLFLRPYLQKWGERTQAKQHEKVLAGDEAVLGANELRDGGKGKRKGKGSGKSVKFQGAEEDEGGEDKGDWGNKARKRQRDVEKKIIEREEERLVDEGDIDIMEHLVDYEEGKDGW
;
A
#
# COMPACT_ATOMS: atom_id res chain seq x y z
N MET A 1 4.02 68.30 18.96
CA MET A 1 3.64 66.91 19.28
C MET A 1 2.97 66.35 18.04
N SER A 2 3.56 65.39 17.35
CA SER A 2 2.89 64.71 16.22
C SER A 2 1.93 63.67 16.78
N ASP A 3 0.65 63.75 16.41
CA ASP A 3 -0.42 62.90 16.95
C ASP A 3 -0.15 61.40 16.71
N PRO A 4 -0.49 60.51 17.66
CA PRO A 4 -0.26 59.08 17.55
C PRO A 4 -0.95 58.46 16.31
N LEU A 5 -2.10 59.00 15.91
CA LEU A 5 -2.82 58.60 14.71
C LEU A 5 -2.05 58.94 13.43
N SER A 6 -1.37 60.08 13.38
CA SER A 6 -0.56 60.47 12.21
C SER A 6 0.63 59.55 12.00
N ARG A 7 1.26 59.07 13.08
CA ARG A 7 2.38 58.10 13.03
C ARG A 7 1.92 56.72 12.57
N PHE A 8 0.72 56.29 13.01
CA PHE A 8 0.12 55.04 12.57
C PHE A 8 -0.26 55.08 11.08
N LEU A 9 -0.90 56.17 10.63
CA LEU A 9 -1.27 56.34 9.23
C LEU A 9 -0.05 56.46 8.31
N ALA A 10 1.02 57.14 8.74
CA ALA A 10 2.28 57.19 8.02
C ALA A 10 2.92 55.79 7.90
N GLY A 11 2.98 55.04 9.00
CA GLY A 11 3.49 53.66 8.98
C GLY A 11 2.64 52.71 8.13
N ALA A 12 1.32 52.90 8.09
CA ALA A 12 0.43 52.14 7.22
C ALA A 12 0.63 52.48 5.73
N LEU A 13 0.88 53.76 5.41
CA LEU A 13 1.18 54.20 4.05
C LEU A 13 2.54 53.64 3.58
N ASP A 14 3.56 53.69 4.44
CA ASP A 14 4.89 53.11 4.17
C ASP A 14 4.80 51.59 3.97
N PHE A 15 3.98 50.91 4.78
CA PHE A 15 3.73 49.47 4.64
C PHE A 15 3.02 49.13 3.33
N LEU A 16 1.99 49.90 2.94
CA LEU A 16 1.29 49.71 1.68
C LEU A 16 2.23 49.96 0.48
N GLN A 17 3.09 50.97 0.56
CA GLN A 17 4.08 51.26 -0.47
C GLN A 17 5.12 50.13 -0.56
N TRP A 18 5.57 49.59 0.58
CA TRP A 18 6.42 48.40 0.61
C TRP A 18 5.72 47.18 -0.01
N LEU A 19 4.46 46.94 0.32
CA LEU A 19 3.67 45.81 -0.18
C LEU A 19 3.49 45.89 -1.70
N VAL A 20 3.25 47.08 -2.25
CA VAL A 20 3.16 47.33 -3.71
C VAL A 20 4.54 47.19 -4.39
N SER A 21 5.64 47.40 -3.67
CA SER A 21 6.99 47.23 -4.20
C SER A 21 7.42 45.76 -4.33
N LEU A 22 6.86 44.85 -3.52
CA LEU A 22 7.20 43.42 -3.51
C LEU A 22 6.90 42.69 -4.83
N PRO A 23 5.71 42.84 -5.46
CA PRO A 23 5.43 42.22 -6.76
C PRO A 23 6.40 42.69 -7.84
N ARG A 24 6.77 43.98 -7.84
CA ARG A 24 7.66 44.55 -8.86
C ARG A 24 9.09 44.05 -8.71
N GLN A 25 9.56 43.92 -7.47
CA GLN A 25 10.88 43.33 -7.17
C GLN A 25 10.90 41.82 -7.40
N GLY A 26 9.85 41.10 -6.99
CA GLY A 26 9.69 39.68 -7.24
C GLY A 26 9.62 39.36 -8.73
N TYR A 27 8.86 40.13 -9.50
CA TYR A 27 8.73 39.97 -10.95
C TYR A 27 10.05 40.22 -11.68
N THR A 28 10.77 41.28 -11.36
CA THR A 28 12.06 41.58 -11.99
C THR A 28 13.12 40.53 -11.68
N ASN A 29 13.19 40.06 -10.44
CA ASN A 29 14.09 38.98 -10.03
C ASN A 29 13.72 37.63 -10.67
N PHE A 30 12.42 37.32 -10.73
CA PHE A 30 11.91 36.10 -11.34
C PHE A 30 12.14 36.10 -12.85
N MET A 31 11.87 37.21 -13.53
CA MET A 31 12.10 37.33 -14.97
C MET A 31 13.57 37.29 -15.31
N ARG A 32 14.43 37.99 -14.57
CA ARG A 32 15.88 37.89 -14.78
C ARG A 32 16.36 36.45 -14.64
N ASN A 33 16.03 35.78 -13.54
CA ASN A 33 16.47 34.40 -13.29
C ASN A 33 15.88 33.41 -14.30
N SER A 34 14.59 33.53 -14.61
CA SER A 34 13.93 32.63 -15.57
C SER A 34 14.48 32.83 -16.97
N VAL A 35 14.53 34.07 -17.46
CA VAL A 35 15.04 34.37 -18.81
C VAL A 35 16.50 33.96 -18.96
N GLU A 36 17.34 34.21 -17.95
CA GLU A 36 18.75 33.81 -17.96
C GLU A 36 18.93 32.27 -17.94
N MET A 37 18.03 31.55 -17.27
CA MET A 37 17.99 30.08 -17.34
C MET A 37 17.66 29.55 -18.75
N TRP A 38 16.78 30.23 -19.49
CA TRP A 38 16.41 29.84 -20.85
C TRP A 38 17.44 30.29 -21.90
N ASP A 39 18.03 31.47 -21.74
CA ASP A 39 19.04 32.03 -22.68
C ASP A 39 20.37 31.27 -22.59
N GLY A 40 20.73 30.77 -21.41
CA GLY A 40 21.92 29.93 -21.20
C GLY A 40 21.78 28.46 -21.62
N MET A 41 20.67 28.06 -22.26
CA MET A 41 20.39 26.67 -22.60
C MET A 41 20.99 26.24 -23.96
N THR A 42 22.14 25.59 -23.90
CA THR A 42 22.71 24.86 -25.03
C THR A 42 21.92 23.57 -25.34
N PRO A 43 21.91 23.06 -26.59
CA PRO A 43 21.25 21.80 -26.95
C PRO A 43 21.63 20.60 -26.06
N LEU A 44 22.88 20.52 -25.62
CA LEU A 44 23.35 19.47 -24.70
C LEU A 44 22.65 19.50 -23.33
N LYS A 45 22.31 20.69 -22.82
CA LYS A 45 21.58 20.85 -21.55
C LYS A 45 20.13 20.39 -21.68
N TYR A 46 19.48 20.64 -22.82
CA TYR A 46 18.14 20.10 -23.12
C TYR A 46 18.14 18.58 -23.17
N ILE A 47 19.10 17.98 -23.87
CA ILE A 47 19.22 16.51 -23.95
C ILE A 47 19.42 15.92 -22.56
N ARG A 48 20.29 16.52 -21.73
CA ARG A 48 20.48 16.08 -20.34
C ARG A 48 19.21 16.21 -19.50
N LEU A 49 18.46 17.31 -19.65
CA LEU A 49 17.20 17.53 -18.96
C LEU A 49 16.18 16.43 -19.32
N ILE A 50 15.98 16.19 -20.63
CA ILE A 50 15.08 15.16 -21.14
C ILE A 50 15.54 13.77 -20.70
N ALA A 51 16.85 13.48 -20.69
CA ALA A 51 17.37 12.20 -20.23
C ALA A 51 17.10 11.95 -18.73
N ILE A 52 17.19 12.98 -17.89
CA ILE A 52 16.88 12.86 -16.45
C ILE A 52 15.37 12.69 -16.24
N LEU A 53 14.54 13.52 -16.87
CA LEU A 53 13.08 13.44 -16.73
C LEU A 53 12.51 12.16 -17.34
N GLY A 54 12.90 11.87 -18.59
CA GLY A 54 12.52 10.65 -19.29
C GLY A 54 13.06 9.41 -18.59
N GLY A 55 14.31 9.45 -18.13
CA GLY A 55 14.91 8.39 -17.33
C GLY A 55 14.16 8.15 -16.02
N TYR A 56 13.75 9.20 -15.30
CA TYR A 56 12.96 9.07 -14.08
C TYR A 56 11.56 8.51 -14.34
N LEU A 57 10.86 9.03 -15.35
CA LEU A 57 9.55 8.53 -15.76
C LEU A 57 9.61 7.05 -16.16
N PHE A 58 10.65 6.67 -16.89
CA PHE A 58 10.86 5.28 -17.28
C PHE A 58 11.25 4.40 -16.08
N LEU A 59 12.11 4.87 -15.18
CA LEU A 59 12.61 4.10 -14.05
C LEU A 59 11.56 3.90 -12.95
N ARG A 60 10.66 4.86 -12.74
CA ARG A 60 9.62 4.84 -11.69
C ARG A 60 8.79 3.55 -11.65
N PRO A 61 8.15 3.08 -12.75
CA PRO A 61 7.34 1.86 -12.70
C PRO A 61 8.17 0.62 -12.34
N TYR A 62 9.45 0.55 -12.73
CA TYR A 62 10.30 -0.58 -12.40
C TYR A 62 10.72 -0.58 -10.93
N LEU A 63 11.03 0.60 -10.37
CA LEU A 63 11.32 0.74 -8.94
C LEU A 63 10.12 0.33 -8.08
N GLN A 64 8.90 0.70 -8.50
CA GLN A 64 7.68 0.30 -7.80
C GLN A 64 7.49 -1.23 -7.80
N LYS A 65 7.62 -1.87 -8.97
CA LYS A 65 7.52 -3.34 -9.12
C LYS A 65 8.57 -4.08 -8.28
N TRP A 66 9.76 -3.50 -8.10
CA TRP A 66 10.82 -4.09 -7.27
C TRP A 66 10.52 -3.96 -5.76
N GLY A 67 9.94 -2.82 -5.36
CA GLY A 67 9.47 -2.60 -4.00
C GLY A 67 8.38 -3.60 -3.61
N GLU A 68 7.35 -3.75 -4.45
CA GLU A 68 6.24 -4.68 -4.24
C GLU A 68 6.72 -6.13 -4.09
N ARG A 69 7.63 -6.58 -4.95
CA ARG A 69 8.21 -7.94 -4.87
C ARG A 69 9.00 -8.15 -3.57
N THR A 70 9.69 -7.12 -3.09
CA THR A 70 10.46 -7.21 -1.84
C THR A 70 9.54 -7.26 -0.63
N GLN A 71 8.48 -6.43 -0.64
CA GLN A 71 7.45 -6.46 0.39
C GLN A 71 6.70 -7.79 0.41
N ALA A 72 6.30 -8.32 -0.75
CA ALA A 72 5.61 -9.61 -0.83
C ALA A 72 6.46 -10.76 -0.26
N LYS A 73 7.77 -10.79 -0.58
CA LYS A 73 8.71 -11.78 0.00
C LYS A 73 8.88 -11.63 1.50
N GLN A 74 8.87 -10.41 2.03
CA GLN A 74 8.93 -10.18 3.48
C GLN A 74 7.63 -10.60 4.16
N HIS A 75 6.47 -10.28 3.57
CA HIS A 75 5.17 -10.74 4.06
C HIS A 75 5.08 -12.28 4.05
N GLU A 76 5.54 -12.95 2.99
CA GLU A 76 5.57 -14.42 2.93
C GLU A 76 6.51 -15.03 3.98
N LYS A 77 7.66 -14.41 4.26
CA LYS A 77 8.58 -14.86 5.32
C LYS A 77 8.03 -14.67 6.72
N VAL A 78 7.30 -13.59 6.97
CA VAL A 78 6.58 -13.37 8.24
C VAL A 78 5.47 -14.41 8.40
N LEU A 79 4.71 -14.69 7.33
CA LEU A 79 3.66 -15.71 7.34
C LEU A 79 4.20 -17.15 7.48
N ALA A 80 5.39 -17.43 6.95
CA ALA A 80 6.01 -18.76 7.01
C ALA A 80 6.87 -18.99 8.26
N GLY A 81 7.39 -17.92 8.87
CA GLY A 81 8.26 -17.98 10.05
C GLY A 81 7.53 -17.79 11.38
N ASP A 82 6.31 -17.26 11.35
CA ASP A 82 5.50 -17.02 12.54
C ASP A 82 4.10 -17.61 12.33
N GLU A 83 3.86 -18.77 12.96
CA GLU A 83 2.58 -19.06 13.63
C GLU A 83 2.36 -18.10 14.82
N ALA A 84 2.78 -16.83 14.72
CA ALA A 84 2.37 -15.80 15.64
C ALA A 84 0.96 -15.39 15.22
N VAL A 85 0.00 -16.10 15.81
CA VAL A 85 -1.42 -15.77 15.89
C VAL A 85 -1.57 -14.33 16.40
N LEU A 86 -1.38 -13.34 15.53
CA LEU A 86 -1.99 -12.04 15.71
C LEU A 86 -3.46 -12.25 15.39
N GLY A 87 -4.21 -12.71 16.39
CA GLY A 87 -5.65 -12.92 16.27
C GLY A 87 -6.28 -11.62 15.76
N ALA A 88 -7.25 -11.73 14.84
CA ALA A 88 -7.92 -10.59 14.22
C ALA A 88 -8.47 -9.56 15.22
N ASN A 89 -8.65 -9.95 16.49
CA ASN A 89 -9.00 -9.07 17.59
C ASN A 89 -7.89 -8.08 18.01
N GLU A 90 -6.60 -8.41 17.89
CA GLU A 90 -5.49 -7.50 18.25
C GLU A 90 -5.34 -6.33 17.27
N LEU A 91 -5.75 -6.51 16.02
CA LEU A 91 -5.73 -5.46 14.99
C LEU A 91 -6.95 -4.53 15.08
N ARG A 92 -8.08 -5.04 15.60
CA ARG A 92 -9.34 -4.28 15.74
C ARG A 92 -9.31 -3.35 16.94
N ASP A 93 -8.66 -3.76 18.02
CA ASP A 93 -8.64 -3.02 19.29
C ASP A 93 -7.34 -2.24 19.46
N GLY A 94 -7.04 -1.39 18.46
CA GLY A 94 -6.03 -0.33 18.50
C GLY A 94 -4.87 -0.51 19.49
N GLY A 95 -4.04 -1.54 19.31
CA GLY A 95 -2.67 -1.62 19.83
C GLY A 95 -2.44 -1.18 21.29
N LYS A 96 -3.33 -1.50 22.24
CA LYS A 96 -3.06 -1.33 23.68
C LYS A 96 -2.68 -2.65 24.35
N GLY A 97 -1.76 -3.37 23.73
CA GLY A 97 -1.18 -4.60 24.27
C GLY A 97 0.34 -4.58 24.11
N LYS A 98 1.04 -4.41 25.23
CA LYS A 98 2.50 -4.36 25.42
C LYS A 98 3.36 -4.98 24.30
N ARG A 99 3.94 -4.14 23.45
CA ARG A 99 5.26 -4.41 22.85
C ARG A 99 6.19 -3.21 23.08
N LYS A 100 6.96 -3.28 24.18
CA LYS A 100 8.20 -2.53 24.33
C LYS A 100 9.16 -3.05 23.25
N GLY A 101 9.27 -2.33 22.13
CA GLY A 101 10.13 -2.68 21.01
C GLY A 101 10.49 -1.44 20.20
N LYS A 102 11.57 -0.80 20.62
CA LYS A 102 12.31 0.33 20.04
C LYS A 102 12.27 0.41 18.49
N GLY A 103 11.74 1.52 17.95
CA GLY A 103 12.32 2.15 16.75
C GLY A 103 11.36 2.53 15.61
N SER A 104 11.16 3.85 15.46
CA SER A 104 10.87 4.55 14.19
C SER A 104 9.47 4.42 13.57
N GLY A 105 8.46 4.95 14.27
CA GLY A 105 7.26 5.48 13.61
C GLY A 105 7.58 6.80 12.90
N LYS A 106 7.71 6.78 11.57
CA LYS A 106 7.59 7.98 10.73
C LYS A 106 6.40 7.79 9.82
N SER A 107 5.23 8.21 10.29
CA SER A 107 4.01 8.31 9.49
C SER A 107 4.24 9.31 8.36
N VAL A 108 4.39 8.83 7.14
CA VAL A 108 4.34 9.67 5.94
C VAL A 108 2.85 9.81 5.59
N LYS A 109 2.29 11.00 5.81
CA LYS A 109 1.00 11.38 5.23
C LYS A 109 1.19 11.51 3.72
N PHE A 110 0.60 10.61 2.95
CA PHE A 110 0.41 10.82 1.51
C PHE A 110 -0.91 11.56 1.32
N GLN A 111 -0.84 12.85 1.02
CA GLN A 111 -1.98 13.66 0.65
C GLN A 111 -1.99 13.83 -0.87
N GLY A 112 -3.03 13.30 -1.50
CA GLY A 112 -3.50 13.73 -2.82
C GLY A 112 -2.70 13.23 -4.03
N ALA A 113 -3.20 12.16 -4.65
CA ALA A 113 -3.22 12.04 -6.10
C ALA A 113 -4.40 11.13 -6.45
N GLU A 114 -5.48 11.79 -6.82
CA GLU A 114 -6.71 11.26 -7.39
C GLU A 114 -6.42 10.48 -8.67
N GLU A 115 -7.35 9.58 -8.96
CA GLU A 115 -7.31 8.50 -9.96
C GLU A 115 -7.00 8.98 -11.39
N ASP A 116 -6.17 8.20 -12.10
CA ASP A 116 -6.52 7.82 -13.48
C ASP A 116 -5.91 6.45 -13.84
N GLU A 117 -6.67 5.74 -14.65
CA GLU A 117 -6.66 4.32 -14.92
C GLU A 117 -5.41 3.81 -15.66
N GLY A 118 -4.91 2.66 -15.22
CA GLY A 118 -3.90 1.87 -15.93
C GLY A 118 -4.00 0.43 -15.47
N GLY A 119 -5.01 -0.27 -15.98
CA GLY A 119 -5.33 -1.65 -15.61
C GLY A 119 -4.25 -2.63 -16.04
N GLU A 120 -3.70 -3.38 -15.08
CA GLU A 120 -3.02 -4.67 -15.32
C GLU A 120 -2.68 -5.41 -14.02
N ASP A 121 -3.41 -5.23 -12.91
CA ASP A 121 -3.10 -5.98 -11.67
C ASP A 121 -4.30 -6.27 -10.75
N LYS A 122 -5.53 -6.10 -11.26
CA LYS A 122 -6.75 -6.44 -10.50
C LYS A 122 -7.05 -7.96 -10.51
N GLY A 123 -6.25 -8.78 -11.20
CA GLY A 123 -6.51 -10.21 -11.44
C GLY A 123 -5.72 -11.21 -10.58
N ASP A 124 -4.56 -10.84 -10.03
CA ASP A 124 -3.65 -11.84 -9.45
C ASP A 124 -3.96 -12.21 -7.99
N TRP A 125 -4.62 -11.31 -7.25
CA TRP A 125 -5.17 -11.64 -5.92
C TRP A 125 -6.21 -12.76 -6.02
N GLY A 126 -7.10 -12.70 -7.01
CA GLY A 126 -8.18 -13.67 -7.19
C GLY A 126 -7.67 -15.08 -7.49
N ASN A 127 -6.66 -15.21 -8.35
CA ASN A 127 -6.07 -16.50 -8.70
C ASN A 127 -5.28 -17.10 -7.52
N LYS A 128 -4.49 -16.30 -6.81
CA LYS A 128 -3.73 -16.77 -5.64
C LYS A 128 -4.65 -17.11 -4.45
N ALA A 129 -5.73 -16.36 -4.25
CA ALA A 129 -6.76 -16.67 -3.25
C ALA A 129 -7.51 -17.97 -3.57
N ARG A 130 -7.91 -18.18 -4.83
CA ARG A 130 -8.54 -19.44 -5.29
C ARG A 130 -7.62 -20.64 -5.11
N LYS A 131 -6.32 -20.49 -5.38
CA LYS A 131 -5.33 -21.56 -5.16
C LYS A 131 -5.22 -21.94 -3.69
N ARG A 132 -5.16 -20.95 -2.79
CA ARG A 132 -5.14 -21.18 -1.33
C ARG A 132 -6.42 -21.85 -0.82
N GLN A 133 -7.59 -21.49 -1.35
CA GLN A 133 -8.86 -22.13 -0.99
C GLN A 133 -8.87 -23.63 -1.37
N ARG A 134 -8.41 -23.95 -2.59
CA ARG A 134 -8.29 -25.35 -3.04
C ARG A 134 -7.31 -26.16 -2.20
N ASP A 135 -6.20 -25.56 -1.79
CA ASP A 135 -5.20 -26.24 -0.94
C ASP A 135 -5.74 -26.52 0.48
N VAL A 136 -6.63 -25.66 1.00
CA VAL A 136 -7.31 -25.90 2.30
C VAL A 136 -8.36 -27.00 2.17
N GLU A 137 -9.18 -26.97 1.12
CA GLU A 137 -10.20 -27.99 0.86
C GLU A 137 -9.58 -29.39 0.71
N LYS A 138 -8.47 -29.51 -0.02
CA LYS A 138 -7.71 -30.76 -0.13
C LYS A 138 -7.24 -31.30 1.22
N LYS A 139 -6.70 -30.42 2.08
CA LYS A 139 -6.23 -30.82 3.43
C LYS A 139 -7.37 -31.24 4.36
N ILE A 140 -8.57 -30.69 4.17
CA ILE A 140 -9.75 -31.09 4.94
C ILE A 140 -10.19 -32.48 4.50
N ILE A 141 -10.28 -32.71 3.18
CA ILE A 141 -10.65 -34.02 2.61
C ILE A 141 -9.63 -35.09 3.02
N GLU A 142 -8.33 -34.83 2.88
CA GLU A 142 -7.26 -35.76 3.25
C GLU A 142 -7.31 -36.14 4.75
N ARG A 143 -7.59 -35.17 5.63
CA ARG A 143 -7.76 -35.43 7.07
C ARG A 143 -9.02 -36.24 7.38
N GLU A 144 -10.09 -36.05 6.60
CA GLU A 144 -11.34 -36.80 6.74
C GLU A 144 -11.17 -38.22 6.22
N GLU A 145 -10.47 -38.41 5.11
CA GLU A 145 -10.05 -39.73 4.60
C GLU A 145 -9.15 -40.46 5.62
N GLU A 146 -8.15 -39.80 6.21
CA GLU A 146 -7.34 -40.39 7.29
C GLU A 146 -8.20 -40.82 8.49
N ARG A 147 -9.18 -39.99 8.90
CA ARG A 147 -10.12 -40.36 9.96
C ARG A 147 -11.00 -41.55 9.60
N LEU A 148 -11.49 -41.60 8.36
CA LEU A 148 -12.32 -42.71 7.88
C LEU A 148 -11.52 -44.01 7.74
N VAL A 149 -10.22 -43.92 7.43
CA VAL A 149 -9.29 -45.06 7.44
C VAL A 149 -9.01 -45.51 8.88
N ASP A 150 -8.81 -44.60 9.82
CA ASP A 150 -8.60 -44.92 11.25
C ASP A 150 -9.88 -45.46 11.92
N GLU A 151 -11.07 -45.03 11.47
CA GLU A 151 -12.38 -45.47 11.97
C GLU A 151 -12.94 -46.71 11.22
N GLY A 152 -12.20 -47.29 10.26
CA GLY A 152 -12.81 -48.08 9.18
C GLY A 152 -12.16 -49.40 8.76
N ASP A 153 -11.68 -50.22 9.71
CA ASP A 153 -11.72 -51.70 9.57
C ASP A 153 -13.06 -52.25 10.14
N ILE A 154 -14.15 -51.48 10.02
CA ILE A 154 -15.50 -51.96 10.35
C ILE A 154 -16.06 -52.60 9.09
N ASP A 155 -15.98 -53.92 9.03
CA ASP A 155 -16.49 -54.73 7.94
C ASP A 155 -17.95 -54.39 7.65
N ILE A 156 -18.20 -53.75 6.49
CA ILE A 156 -19.54 -53.50 5.95
C ILE A 156 -20.38 -54.79 5.89
N MET A 157 -19.73 -55.96 5.87
CA MET A 157 -20.37 -57.27 5.92
C MET A 157 -21.09 -57.56 7.25
N GLU A 158 -20.69 -56.98 8.39
CA GLU A 158 -21.36 -57.19 9.69
C GLU A 158 -22.72 -56.47 9.78
N HIS A 159 -22.95 -55.46 8.93
CA HIS A 159 -24.20 -54.70 8.92
C HIS A 159 -25.23 -55.17 7.89
N LEU A 160 -24.90 -56.15 7.05
CA LEU A 160 -25.88 -56.83 6.22
C LEU A 160 -26.51 -57.95 7.05
N VAL A 161 -27.70 -57.67 7.58
CA VAL A 161 -28.57 -58.73 8.10
C VAL A 161 -29.01 -59.57 6.91
N ASP A 162 -28.55 -60.83 6.86
CA ASP A 162 -29.03 -61.80 5.90
C ASP A 162 -30.54 -61.96 6.07
N TYR A 163 -31.30 -61.48 5.08
CA TYR A 163 -32.75 -61.60 5.07
C TYR A 163 -33.13 -63.08 4.90
N GLU A 164 -33.63 -63.72 5.97
CA GLU A 164 -34.28 -65.03 5.91
C GLU A 164 -35.78 -64.84 5.66
N GLU A 165 -36.22 -65.16 4.43
CA GLU A 165 -37.63 -65.15 4.03
C GLU A 165 -38.44 -66.09 4.95
N GLY A 166 -39.33 -65.52 5.78
CA GLY A 166 -40.21 -66.26 6.69
C GLY A 166 -40.10 -65.93 8.19
N LYS A 167 -39.09 -65.19 8.65
CA LYS A 167 -38.98 -64.74 10.06
C LYS A 167 -39.37 -63.28 10.30
N ASP A 168 -39.00 -62.37 9.40
CA ASP A 168 -39.08 -60.92 9.67
C ASP A 168 -40.26 -60.19 8.96
N GLY A 169 -41.13 -60.92 8.26
CA GLY A 169 -42.40 -60.45 7.67
C GLY A 169 -42.24 -59.55 6.42
N TRP A 170 -43.03 -59.66 5.37
CA TRP A 170 -44.18 -60.52 5.04
C TRP A 170 -43.79 -61.77 4.29
#